data_AF-A0A3D4QRJ6-F1
#
_entry.id   AF-A0A3D4QRJ6-F1
#
_cell.length_a   1.000
_cell.length_b   1.000
_cell.length_c   1.000
_cell.angle_alpha   90.00
_cell.angle_beta   90.00
_cell.angle_gamma   90.00
#
_symmetry.space_group_name_H-M   'P 1'
#
loop_
_entity.id
_entity.type
_entity.pdbx_description
1 polymer ?
#
loop_
_entity_poly.entity_id
_entity_poly.type
_entity_poly.pdbx_seq_one_letter_code
_entity_poly.pdbx_strand_id
1 'polypeptide(L)'
;MGNRLNYWVVALCFIVLQYAAIVDDGFVEFEFIGEKQYLKERGFIRGANCTSVDAVMIGKLKNGEKRIYFIEWKYTENYSSHNMYIPECASVYDGLIVADDSPFMDSIDVQAFYFEPFYQLMRQTLLAEECVKHKDHGVTSYRHIHVVPEENYNLRNKVTSRTLCGNDIHEAWERVLKNKEYFISITPEKFLYPVLLCYSCLLKVLE
;
A
#
# COMPACT_ATOMS: atom_id res chain seq x y z
N MET A 1 0.55 19.23 -36.85
CA MET A 1 -0.21 19.29 -35.58
C MET A 1 -0.12 17.91 -34.96
N GLY A 2 0.66 17.78 -33.89
CA GLY A 2 1.11 16.50 -33.36
C GLY A 2 0.19 15.94 -32.30
N ASN A 3 -0.08 14.63 -32.40
CA ASN A 3 -0.60 13.83 -31.30
C ASN A 3 0.54 12.98 -30.74
N ARG A 4 1.16 13.45 -29.65
CA ARG A 4 2.02 12.64 -28.78
C ARG A 4 1.12 11.88 -27.82
N LEU A 5 0.73 10.67 -28.20
CA LEU A 5 0.02 9.74 -27.32
C LEU A 5 1.02 8.77 -26.69
N ASN A 6 1.02 8.76 -25.34
CA ASN A 6 1.21 7.61 -24.46
C ASN A 6 2.51 6.79 -24.56
N TYR A 7 3.53 7.21 -23.81
CA TYR A 7 4.68 6.35 -23.47
C TYR A 7 5.07 6.50 -22.00
N TRP A 8 4.15 6.17 -21.08
CA TRP A 8 4.46 6.07 -19.65
C TRP A 8 3.55 5.06 -18.99
N VAL A 9 3.92 3.80 -19.15
CA VAL A 9 3.48 2.78 -18.24
C VAL A 9 4.69 1.87 -18.20
N VAL A 10 5.29 1.64 -17.02
CA VAL A 10 6.49 0.83 -16.97
C VAL A 10 6.47 -0.17 -15.80
N ALA A 11 6.51 -1.47 -16.17
CA ALA A 11 6.61 -2.79 -15.48
C ALA A 11 6.51 -2.86 -13.92
N LEU A 12 6.05 -3.87 -13.20
CA LEU A 12 5.76 -5.31 -13.39
C LEU A 12 4.28 -5.65 -13.68
N CYS A 13 3.41 -4.67 -13.94
CA CYS A 13 1.95 -4.88 -14.13
C CYS A 13 1.47 -5.11 -15.60
N PHE A 14 2.34 -5.53 -16.52
CA PHE A 14 2.25 -5.09 -17.93
C PHE A 14 1.41 -5.89 -18.91
N ILE A 15 0.83 -7.01 -18.49
CA ILE A 15 -0.15 -7.67 -19.36
C ILE A 15 -1.53 -6.99 -19.24
N VAL A 16 -1.79 -6.23 -18.16
CA VAL A 16 -3.16 -5.83 -17.79
C VAL A 16 -3.41 -4.32 -17.80
N LEU A 17 -2.40 -3.45 -17.60
CA LEU A 17 -2.61 -2.00 -17.54
C LEU A 17 -2.70 -1.36 -18.93
N GLN A 18 -3.70 -0.51 -19.15
CA GLN A 18 -3.96 0.19 -20.42
C GLN A 18 -3.40 1.62 -20.42
N TYR A 19 -3.66 2.41 -19.36
CA TYR A 19 -3.10 3.76 -19.17
C TYR A 19 -3.11 4.19 -17.71
N ALA A 20 -2.18 5.07 -17.34
CA ALA A 20 -2.14 5.73 -16.04
C ALA A 20 -3.19 6.85 -15.97
N ALA A 21 -3.85 7.00 -14.82
CA ALA A 21 -4.80 8.07 -14.53
C ALA A 21 -4.15 9.12 -13.61
N ILE A 22 -4.63 10.36 -13.70
CA ILE A 22 -4.22 11.44 -12.79
C ILE A 22 -4.87 11.20 -11.42
N VAL A 23 -4.06 11.31 -10.38
CA VAL A 23 -4.45 11.42 -8.98
C VAL A 23 -4.17 12.86 -8.59
N ASP A 24 -5.18 13.58 -8.08
CA ASP A 24 -5.11 15.02 -7.81
C ASP A 24 -4.54 15.84 -8.99
N ASP A 25 -3.27 16.26 -8.92
CA ASP A 25 -2.59 17.08 -9.93
C ASP A 25 -1.48 16.35 -10.72
N GLY A 26 -1.26 15.05 -10.45
CA GLY A 26 -0.16 14.27 -11.02
C GLY A 26 -0.47 12.81 -11.33
N PHE A 27 0.51 12.06 -11.84
CA PHE A 27 0.38 10.59 -12.02
C PHE A 27 0.80 9.80 -10.78
N VAL A 28 1.44 10.47 -9.84
CA VAL A 28 1.92 9.93 -8.56
C VAL A 28 1.54 10.94 -7.50
N GLU A 29 0.85 10.47 -6.47
CA GLU A 29 0.50 11.30 -5.32
C GLU A 29 1.26 10.80 -4.11
N PHE A 30 1.94 11.71 -3.40
CA PHE A 30 2.78 11.36 -2.25
C PHE A 30 2.06 11.66 -0.93
N GLU A 31 2.40 10.89 0.11
CA GLU A 31 1.77 11.01 1.44
C GLU A 31 0.24 10.97 1.34
N PHE A 32 -0.27 10.02 0.56
CA PHE A 32 -1.69 9.95 0.21
C PHE A 32 -2.53 9.51 1.41
N ILE A 33 -3.63 10.22 1.64
CA ILE A 33 -4.53 10.01 2.79
C ILE A 33 -5.98 9.71 2.37
N GLY A 34 -6.27 9.60 1.06
CA GLY A 34 -7.63 9.60 0.50
C GLY A 34 -8.06 10.99 0.00
N GLU A 35 -9.06 11.06 -0.89
CA GLU A 35 -9.75 12.33 -1.24
C GLU A 35 -10.57 12.85 -0.06
N LYS A 36 -11.06 11.94 0.80
CA LYS A 36 -11.88 12.22 1.97
C LYS A 36 -11.40 11.43 3.18
N GLN A 37 -11.85 11.85 4.35
CA GLN A 37 -11.58 11.12 5.57
C GLN A 37 -12.42 9.86 5.67
N TYR A 38 -11.84 8.72 5.29
CA TYR A 38 -12.48 7.41 5.38
C TYR A 38 -12.19 6.70 6.70
N LEU A 39 -10.91 6.69 7.10
CA LEU A 39 -10.52 6.26 8.42
C LEU A 39 -10.89 7.38 9.39
N LYS A 40 -11.76 7.11 10.37
CA LYS A 40 -12.34 8.10 11.30
C LYS A 40 -11.32 8.62 12.33
N GLU A 41 -10.10 8.89 11.87
CA GLU A 41 -8.97 9.40 12.63
C GLU A 41 -9.21 10.84 13.07
N ARG A 42 -8.45 11.31 14.06
CA ARG A 42 -8.66 12.65 14.64
C ARG A 42 -8.31 13.79 13.68
N GLY A 43 -7.46 13.54 12.70
CA GLY A 43 -7.00 14.54 11.74
C GLY A 43 -7.04 14.02 10.31
N PHE A 44 -7.22 14.95 9.38
CA PHE A 44 -7.16 14.72 7.93
C PHE A 44 -6.12 15.63 7.30
N ILE A 45 -4.90 15.62 7.86
CA ILE A 45 -3.80 16.48 7.45
C ILE A 45 -2.57 15.59 7.28
N ARG A 46 -2.00 15.61 6.08
CA ARG A 46 -0.80 14.82 5.75
C ARG A 46 0.29 15.01 6.81
N GLY A 47 0.88 13.91 7.25
CA GLY A 47 1.93 13.90 8.26
C GLY A 47 1.50 14.21 9.71
N ALA A 48 0.20 14.36 10.00
CA ALA A 48 -0.27 14.69 11.34
C ALA A 48 -1.51 13.90 11.75
N ASN A 49 -1.31 12.89 12.61
CA ASN A 49 -2.37 12.10 13.24
C ASN A 49 -3.35 11.42 12.26
N CYS A 50 -2.91 11.15 11.04
CA CYS A 50 -3.65 10.41 10.03
C CYS A 50 -2.80 9.28 9.46
N THR A 51 -3.45 8.32 8.81
CA THR A 51 -2.78 7.30 8.00
C THR A 51 -2.39 7.93 6.67
N SER A 52 -1.11 7.83 6.31
CA SER A 52 -0.64 8.09 4.95
C SER A 52 0.08 6.85 4.41
N VAL A 53 0.15 6.79 3.08
CA VAL A 53 1.04 5.89 2.35
C VAL A 53 2.03 6.75 1.57
N ASP A 54 3.29 6.29 1.47
CA ASP A 54 4.36 7.09 0.83
C ASP A 54 3.96 7.57 -0.56
N ALA A 55 3.37 6.70 -1.38
CA ALA A 55 2.81 7.08 -2.67
C ALA A 55 1.60 6.26 -3.11
N VAL A 56 0.77 6.84 -3.98
CA VAL A 56 -0.21 6.12 -4.80
C VAL A 56 -0.09 6.44 -6.28
N MET A 57 -0.48 5.47 -7.11
CA MET A 57 -0.71 5.61 -8.54
C MET A 57 -2.05 4.98 -8.92
N ILE A 58 -2.74 5.50 -9.93
CA ILE A 58 -3.96 4.86 -10.47
C ILE A 58 -3.72 4.41 -11.91
N GLY A 59 -4.08 3.16 -12.19
CA GLY A 59 -4.07 2.60 -13.54
C GLY A 59 -5.45 2.13 -13.96
N LYS A 60 -5.82 2.33 -15.22
CA LYS A 60 -6.95 1.60 -15.82
C LYS A 60 -6.45 0.32 -16.45
N LEU A 61 -7.07 -0.79 -16.11
CA LEU A 61 -6.82 -2.10 -16.65
C LEU A 61 -7.57 -2.32 -17.97
N LYS A 62 -7.13 -3.29 -18.78
CA LYS A 62 -7.75 -3.66 -20.07
C LYS A 62 -9.21 -4.10 -19.95
N ASN A 63 -9.59 -4.66 -18.81
CA ASN A 63 -10.99 -5.02 -18.49
C ASN A 63 -11.85 -3.81 -18.09
N GLY A 64 -11.28 -2.60 -18.04
CA GLY A 64 -11.97 -1.36 -17.69
C GLY A 64 -11.88 -0.97 -16.21
N GLU A 65 -11.43 -1.88 -15.34
CA GLU A 65 -11.24 -1.67 -13.91
C GLU A 65 -10.22 -0.57 -13.64
N LYS A 66 -10.52 0.31 -12.67
CA LYS A 66 -9.54 1.29 -12.17
C LYS A 66 -8.93 0.75 -10.90
N ARG A 67 -7.60 0.60 -10.90
CA ARG A 67 -6.85 0.06 -9.78
C ARG A 67 -5.95 1.13 -9.19
N ILE A 68 -6.03 1.31 -7.88
CA ILE A 68 -5.06 2.11 -7.13
C ILE A 68 -3.93 1.24 -6.62
N TYR A 69 -2.71 1.73 -6.72
CA TYR A 69 -1.50 1.07 -6.26
C TYR A 69 -0.96 1.88 -5.09
N PHE A 70 -1.12 1.37 -3.88
CA PHE A 70 -0.53 1.89 -2.65
C PHE A 70 0.91 1.40 -2.59
N ILE A 71 1.87 2.30 -2.43
CA ILE A 71 3.29 1.97 -2.47
C ILE A 71 3.93 2.55 -1.21
N GLU A 72 4.48 1.66 -0.39
CA GLU A 72 5.20 1.99 0.83
C GLU A 72 6.64 1.46 0.70
N TRP A 73 7.63 2.29 0.94
CA TRP A 73 9.04 1.90 0.94
C TRP A 73 9.56 1.74 2.36
N LYS A 74 10.30 0.65 2.60
CA LYS A 74 11.09 0.46 3.81
C LYS A 74 12.50 0.03 3.47
N TYR A 75 13.45 0.94 3.61
CA TYR A 75 14.84 0.71 3.22
C TYR A 75 15.74 0.26 4.37
N THR A 76 15.62 0.88 5.55
CA THR A 76 16.56 0.68 6.68
C THR A 76 15.89 0.44 8.03
N GLU A 77 14.56 0.37 8.04
CA GLU A 77 13.75 0.34 9.23
C GLU A 77 14.05 -0.91 10.07
N ASN A 78 13.97 -0.74 11.38
CA ASN A 78 14.12 -1.80 12.35
C ASN A 78 13.17 -1.50 13.50
N TYR A 79 12.16 -2.34 13.67
CA TYR A 79 11.14 -2.14 14.69
C TYR A 79 11.41 -3.00 15.91
N SER A 80 11.03 -2.52 17.09
CA SER A 80 11.01 -3.34 18.30
C SER A 80 9.64 -3.97 18.50
N SER A 81 9.53 -5.00 19.33
CA SER A 81 8.23 -5.58 19.75
C SER A 81 7.49 -4.69 20.76
N HIS A 82 7.58 -3.38 20.60
CA HIS A 82 6.84 -2.41 21.41
C HIS A 82 5.37 -2.43 21.00
N ASN A 83 4.48 -2.48 21.98
CA ASN A 83 3.04 -2.47 21.74
C ASN A 83 2.58 -1.02 21.55
N MET A 84 2.05 -0.73 20.36
CA MET A 84 1.52 0.57 19.92
C MET A 84 0.04 0.76 20.30
N TYR A 85 -0.56 -0.17 21.03
CA TYR A 85 -1.98 -0.11 21.40
C TYR A 85 -2.26 1.12 22.27
N ILE A 86 -3.17 1.95 21.79
CA ILE A 86 -3.74 3.09 22.50
C ILE A 86 -5.26 2.97 22.33
N PRO A 87 -6.06 2.87 23.40
CA PRO A 87 -7.50 2.61 23.30
C PRO A 87 -8.25 3.54 22.35
N GLU A 88 -7.90 4.83 22.35
CA GLU A 88 -8.54 5.83 21.50
C GLU A 88 -8.22 5.59 20.03
N CYS A 89 -6.98 5.22 19.71
CA CYS A 89 -6.59 4.85 18.34
C CYS A 89 -7.24 3.53 17.94
N ALA A 90 -7.28 2.55 18.84
CA ALA A 90 -7.84 1.24 18.57
C ALA A 90 -9.33 1.29 18.26
N SER A 91 -10.07 2.17 18.95
CA SER A 91 -11.50 2.40 18.69
C SER A 91 -11.82 2.83 17.24
N VAL A 92 -10.83 3.36 16.51
CA VAL A 92 -10.97 3.74 15.09
C VAL A 92 -10.90 2.51 14.19
N TYR A 93 -9.99 1.57 14.47
CA TYR A 93 -9.67 0.47 13.55
C TYR A 93 -10.32 -0.86 13.94
N ASP A 94 -10.51 -1.16 15.23
CA ASP A 94 -10.98 -2.47 15.69
C ASP A 94 -12.30 -2.86 15.01
N GLY A 95 -13.24 -1.91 14.87
CA GLY A 95 -14.51 -2.13 14.19
C GLY A 95 -14.37 -2.39 12.68
N LEU A 96 -13.36 -1.81 12.02
CA LEU A 96 -13.05 -2.06 10.60
C LEU A 96 -12.35 -3.41 10.43
N ILE A 97 -11.51 -3.80 11.40
CA ILE A 97 -10.76 -5.06 11.36
C ILE A 97 -11.70 -6.26 11.48
N VAL A 98 -12.74 -6.18 12.32
CA VAL A 98 -13.68 -7.29 12.58
C VAL A 98 -14.96 -7.24 11.74
N ALA A 99 -15.10 -6.25 10.86
CA ALA A 99 -16.26 -6.16 9.98
C ALA A 99 -16.34 -7.37 9.03
N ASP A 100 -17.55 -7.77 8.64
CA ASP A 100 -17.75 -8.90 7.71
C ASP A 100 -17.02 -8.70 6.37
N ASP A 101 -16.99 -7.45 5.89
CA ASP A 101 -16.31 -7.01 4.67
C ASP A 101 -14.83 -6.63 4.88
N SER A 102 -14.28 -6.87 6.07
CA SER A 102 -12.86 -6.63 6.38
C SER A 102 -11.94 -7.43 5.46
N PRO A 103 -10.77 -6.89 5.06
CA PRO A 103 -9.77 -7.60 4.26
C PRO A 103 -9.01 -8.67 5.08
N PHE A 104 -9.21 -8.72 6.41
CA PHE A 104 -8.50 -9.62 7.31
C PHE A 104 -9.31 -10.88 7.62
N MET A 105 -8.62 -11.97 7.93
CA MET A 105 -9.23 -13.24 8.36
C MET A 105 -10.06 -13.06 9.64
N ASP A 106 -11.24 -13.67 9.70
CA ASP A 106 -12.18 -13.48 10.82
C ASP A 106 -11.65 -13.96 12.18
N SER A 107 -10.70 -14.90 12.18
CA SER A 107 -10.10 -15.46 13.39
C SER A 107 -8.85 -14.71 13.87
N ILE A 108 -8.58 -13.51 13.34
CA ILE A 108 -7.38 -12.76 13.72
C ILE A 108 -7.50 -12.20 15.15
N ASP A 109 -6.43 -12.31 15.92
CA ASP A 109 -6.27 -11.54 17.14
C ASP A 109 -6.02 -10.07 16.76
N VAL A 110 -7.03 -9.21 16.96
CA VAL A 110 -6.95 -7.78 16.62
C VAL A 110 -5.75 -7.10 17.30
N GLN A 111 -5.39 -7.54 18.51
CA GLN A 111 -4.27 -6.98 19.26
C GLN A 111 -2.92 -7.25 18.58
N ALA A 112 -2.87 -8.28 17.72
CA ALA A 112 -1.68 -8.64 16.97
C ALA A 112 -1.23 -7.55 15.99
N PHE A 113 -2.14 -6.66 15.56
CA PHE A 113 -1.80 -5.57 14.65
C PHE A 113 -1.14 -4.37 15.31
N TYR A 114 -1.20 -4.20 16.62
CA TYR A 114 -0.63 -3.01 17.28
C TYR A 114 0.88 -3.14 17.54
N PHE A 115 1.63 -3.70 16.59
CA PHE A 115 3.09 -3.81 16.62
C PHE A 115 3.64 -3.43 15.25
N GLU A 116 4.68 -2.60 15.17
CA GLU A 116 5.25 -2.25 13.87
C GLU A 116 6.06 -3.40 13.26
N PRO A 117 5.99 -3.67 11.95
CA PRO A 117 5.33 -2.86 10.90
C PRO A 117 3.85 -3.20 10.69
N PHE A 118 3.28 -4.16 11.41
CA PHE A 118 1.89 -4.62 11.22
C PHE A 118 0.87 -3.52 11.51
N TYR A 119 1.18 -2.60 12.42
CA TYR A 119 0.29 -1.48 12.73
C TYR A 119 0.17 -0.54 11.52
N GLN A 120 1.29 -0.17 10.91
CA GLN A 120 1.29 0.60 9.67
C GLN A 120 0.59 -0.15 8.53
N LEU A 121 0.96 -1.41 8.28
CA LEU A 121 0.38 -2.23 7.22
C LEU A 121 -1.14 -2.38 7.36
N MET A 122 -1.63 -2.56 8.58
CA MET A 122 -3.07 -2.64 8.88
C MET A 122 -3.78 -1.35 8.50
N ARG A 123 -3.27 -0.21 8.94
CA ARG A 123 -3.88 1.09 8.67
C ARG A 123 -3.94 1.39 7.18
N GLN A 124 -2.84 1.12 6.46
CA GLN A 124 -2.75 1.35 5.01
C GLN A 124 -3.66 0.40 4.21
N THR A 125 -3.75 -0.88 4.61
CA THR A 125 -4.69 -1.82 3.98
C THR A 125 -6.15 -1.41 4.22
N LEU A 126 -6.51 -0.96 5.41
CA LEU A 126 -7.86 -0.43 5.67
C LEU A 126 -8.15 0.83 4.84
N LEU A 127 -7.17 1.74 4.70
CA LEU A 127 -7.32 2.91 3.83
C LEU A 127 -7.59 2.51 2.38
N ALA A 128 -6.83 1.53 1.86
CA ALA A 128 -7.01 1.03 0.50
C ALA A 128 -8.39 0.38 0.31
N GLU A 129 -8.85 -0.43 1.27
CA GLU A 129 -10.17 -1.05 1.26
C GLU A 129 -11.29 0.01 1.21
N GLU A 130 -11.20 1.03 2.08
CA GLU A 130 -12.18 2.11 2.13
C GLU A 130 -12.18 2.97 0.85
N CYS A 131 -11.00 3.20 0.25
CA CYS A 131 -10.90 3.87 -1.06
C CYS A 131 -11.69 3.10 -2.12
N VAL A 132 -11.59 1.77 -2.15
CA VAL A 132 -12.35 0.93 -3.10
C VAL A 132 -13.84 0.94 -2.79
N LYS A 133 -14.21 0.77 -1.52
CA LYS A 133 -15.60 0.78 -1.04
C LYS A 133 -16.33 2.06 -1.41
N HIS A 134 -15.64 3.20 -1.26
CA HIS A 134 -16.19 4.52 -1.55
C HIS A 134 -15.93 5.00 -2.98
N LYS A 135 -15.25 4.19 -3.81
CA LYS A 135 -14.84 4.56 -5.17
C LYS A 135 -14.08 5.88 -5.21
N ASP A 136 -13.15 6.05 -4.28
CA ASP A 136 -12.23 7.20 -4.26
C ASP A 136 -11.50 7.29 -5.61
N HIS A 137 -11.48 8.46 -6.24
CA HIS A 137 -11.02 8.67 -7.63
C HIS A 137 -11.64 7.70 -8.68
N GLY A 138 -12.77 7.08 -8.36
CA GLY A 138 -13.45 6.07 -9.16
C GLY A 138 -12.78 4.70 -9.18
N VAL A 139 -11.90 4.39 -8.22
CA VAL A 139 -11.19 3.10 -8.15
C VAL A 139 -12.16 1.97 -7.78
N THR A 140 -11.85 0.78 -8.27
CA THR A 140 -12.68 -0.43 -8.10
C THR A 140 -11.88 -1.62 -7.57
N SER A 141 -10.56 -1.46 -7.41
CA SER A 141 -9.68 -2.42 -6.76
C SER A 141 -8.39 -1.73 -6.32
N TYR A 142 -7.57 -2.45 -5.56
CA TYR A 142 -6.26 -1.97 -5.15
C TYR A 142 -5.17 -3.04 -5.25
N ARG A 143 -3.93 -2.57 -5.11
CA ARG A 143 -2.75 -3.33 -4.73
C ARG A 143 -2.01 -2.55 -3.66
N HIS A 144 -1.66 -3.22 -2.57
CA HIS A 144 -0.80 -2.70 -1.51
C HIS A 144 0.60 -3.28 -1.70
N ILE A 145 1.55 -2.43 -2.09
CA ILE A 145 2.91 -2.78 -2.46
C ILE A 145 3.84 -2.32 -1.34
N HIS A 146 4.54 -3.27 -0.74
CA HIS A 146 5.58 -3.01 0.25
C HIS A 146 6.95 -3.23 -0.40
N VAL A 147 7.66 -2.14 -0.65
CA VAL A 147 8.94 -2.13 -1.34
C VAL A 147 10.08 -2.19 -0.32
N VAL A 148 10.73 -3.34 -0.21
CA VAL A 148 11.73 -3.63 0.82
C VAL A 148 12.96 -4.31 0.22
N PRO A 149 14.19 -3.81 0.44
CA PRO A 149 15.40 -4.51 0.03
C PRO A 149 15.47 -5.92 0.63
N GLU A 150 16.03 -6.86 -0.12
CA GLU A 150 16.24 -8.24 0.36
C GLU A 150 17.27 -8.29 1.50
N GLU A 151 18.15 -7.30 1.55
CA GLU A 151 19.22 -7.10 2.54
C GLU A 151 18.72 -6.45 3.85
N ASN A 152 17.48 -5.95 3.91
CA ASN A 152 16.94 -5.39 5.16
C ASN A 152 16.47 -6.51 6.11
N TYR A 153 17.42 -7.35 6.56
CA TYR A 153 17.15 -8.47 7.46
C TYR A 153 16.55 -8.03 8.81
N ASN A 154 16.88 -6.81 9.27
CA ASN A 154 16.38 -6.26 10.54
C ASN A 154 14.86 -6.06 10.53
N LEU A 155 14.33 -5.57 9.41
CA LEU A 155 12.90 -5.49 9.18
C LEU A 155 12.32 -6.87 8.87
N ARG A 156 12.87 -7.54 7.85
CA ARG A 156 12.27 -8.74 7.26
C ARG A 156 12.16 -9.89 8.26
N ASN A 157 13.22 -10.19 8.99
CA ASN A 157 13.30 -11.41 9.80
C ASN A 157 12.73 -11.21 11.21
N LYS A 158 12.04 -10.09 11.47
CA LYS A 158 11.59 -9.70 12.80
C LYS A 158 10.08 -9.56 12.84
N VAL A 159 9.40 -10.69 13.00
CA VAL A 159 7.96 -10.71 13.33
C VAL A 159 7.80 -10.18 14.76
N THR A 160 7.45 -8.89 14.87
CA THR A 160 7.41 -8.16 16.15
C THR A 160 6.19 -8.51 17.00
N SER A 161 5.07 -8.80 16.35
CA SER A 161 3.83 -9.26 16.99
C SER A 161 4.00 -10.67 17.54
N ARG A 162 3.46 -10.91 18.74
CA ARG A 162 3.64 -12.19 19.46
C ARG A 162 2.75 -13.32 18.92
N THR A 163 1.64 -12.97 18.30
CA THR A 163 0.60 -13.92 17.87
C THR A 163 0.58 -14.12 16.35
N LEU A 164 1.19 -13.21 15.58
CA LEU A 164 1.40 -13.43 14.15
C LEU A 164 2.56 -14.40 13.92
N CYS A 165 2.42 -15.24 12.90
CA CYS A 165 3.38 -16.32 12.61
C CYS A 165 3.77 -16.28 11.14
N GLY A 166 5.07 -16.28 10.84
CA GLY A 166 5.65 -16.38 9.50
C GLY A 166 7.18 -16.50 9.60
N ASN A 167 7.85 -16.94 8.54
CA ASN A 167 9.31 -16.95 8.50
C ASN A 167 9.90 -15.54 8.40
N ASP A 168 9.13 -14.60 7.83
CA ASP A 168 9.42 -13.18 7.79
C ASP A 168 8.13 -12.35 7.98
N ILE A 169 8.26 -11.01 8.04
CA ILE A 169 7.11 -10.12 8.22
C ILE A 169 6.10 -10.20 7.08
N HIS A 170 6.53 -10.52 5.86
CA HIS A 170 5.67 -10.53 4.68
C HIS A 170 4.82 -11.80 4.66
N GLU A 171 5.41 -12.95 5.00
CA GLU A 171 4.66 -14.18 5.17
C GLU A 171 3.69 -14.08 6.35
N ALA A 172 4.12 -13.48 7.47
CA ALA A 172 3.25 -13.22 8.60
C ALA A 172 2.06 -12.33 8.21
N TRP A 173 2.30 -11.29 7.41
CA TRP A 173 1.27 -10.41 6.89
C TRP A 173 0.31 -11.10 5.93
N GLU A 174 0.82 -11.83 4.93
CA GLU A 174 -0.01 -12.54 3.96
C GLU A 174 -0.97 -13.54 4.62
N ARG A 175 -0.58 -14.15 5.74
CA ARG A 175 -1.43 -15.10 6.48
C ARG A 175 -2.63 -14.45 7.16
N VAL A 176 -2.61 -13.14 7.39
CA VAL A 176 -3.75 -12.43 7.99
C VAL A 176 -4.76 -11.91 6.97
N LEU A 177 -4.40 -11.90 5.68
CA LEU A 177 -5.24 -11.38 4.60
C LEU A 177 -6.17 -12.45 4.06
N LYS A 178 -7.46 -12.12 3.87
CA LYS A 178 -8.42 -12.97 3.14
C LYS A 178 -8.02 -13.15 1.68
N ASN A 179 -7.51 -12.10 1.04
CA ASN A 179 -7.05 -12.13 -0.34
C ASN A 179 -5.60 -11.64 -0.48
N LYS A 180 -4.67 -12.60 -0.52
CA LYS A 180 -3.23 -12.34 -0.64
C LYS A 180 -2.84 -11.64 -1.94
N GLU A 181 -3.62 -11.80 -3.01
CA GLU A 181 -3.38 -11.15 -4.30
C GLU A 181 -3.40 -9.62 -4.22
N TYR A 182 -4.00 -9.05 -3.17
CA TYR A 182 -4.06 -7.60 -2.98
C TYR A 182 -2.78 -7.03 -2.38
N PHE A 183 -1.90 -7.86 -1.83
CA PHE A 183 -0.62 -7.45 -1.26
C PHE A 183 0.55 -7.97 -2.10
N ILE A 184 1.61 -7.16 -2.22
CA ILE A 184 2.85 -7.54 -2.88
C ILE A 184 4.03 -7.04 -2.05
N SER A 185 4.94 -7.94 -1.68
CA SER A 185 6.29 -7.56 -1.25
C SER A 185 7.24 -7.64 -2.45
N ILE A 186 8.05 -6.60 -2.66
CA ILE A 186 8.96 -6.52 -3.81
C ILE A 186 10.23 -5.74 -3.46
N THR A 187 11.36 -6.07 -4.08
CA THR A 187 12.58 -5.26 -3.90
C THR A 187 12.54 -3.98 -4.73
N PRO A 188 13.26 -2.92 -4.32
CA PRO A 188 13.41 -1.72 -5.13
C PRO A 188 13.90 -2.00 -6.56
N GLU A 189 14.86 -2.92 -6.73
CA GLU A 189 15.42 -3.27 -8.04
C GLU A 189 14.36 -3.91 -8.92
N LYS A 190 13.57 -4.86 -8.38
CA LYS A 190 12.48 -5.47 -9.13
C LYS A 190 11.40 -4.44 -9.44
N PHE A 191 11.01 -3.62 -8.47
CA PHE A 191 9.99 -2.59 -8.65
C PHE A 191 10.37 -1.56 -9.73
N LEU A 192 11.65 -1.17 -9.80
CA LEU A 192 12.15 -0.15 -10.74
C LEU A 192 12.78 -0.71 -12.02
N TYR A 193 13.19 -1.98 -12.06
CA TYR A 193 13.68 -2.69 -13.26
C TYR A 193 12.93 -2.34 -14.56
N PRO A 194 11.60 -2.38 -14.54
CA PRO A 194 10.76 -1.72 -15.52
C PRO A 194 11.30 -0.45 -16.17
N VAL A 195 11.55 0.56 -15.35
CA VAL A 195 11.90 1.92 -15.75
C VAL A 195 13.24 1.90 -16.50
N LEU A 196 14.11 0.95 -16.14
CA LEU A 196 15.36 0.69 -16.84
C LEU A 196 15.17 0.09 -18.24
N LEU A 197 14.08 -0.63 -18.51
CA LEU A 197 13.79 -1.15 -19.86
C LEU A 197 13.31 -0.06 -20.83
N CYS A 198 12.91 1.10 -20.31
CA CYS A 198 12.51 2.27 -21.10
C CYS A 198 13.64 3.31 -21.15
N TYR A 199 14.84 2.90 -21.58
CA TYR A 199 16.07 3.72 -21.59
C TYR A 199 15.92 5.11 -22.25
N SER A 200 15.07 5.24 -23.28
CA SER A 200 14.85 6.52 -23.99
C SER A 200 14.02 7.53 -23.18
N CYS A 201 13.35 7.09 -22.12
CA CYS A 201 12.52 7.93 -21.25
C CYS A 201 13.29 8.39 -20.00
N LEU A 202 14.22 7.58 -19.47
CA LEU A 202 15.00 7.90 -18.28
C LEU A 202 15.93 9.10 -18.48
N LEU A 203 16.60 9.17 -19.63
CA LEU A 203 17.56 10.25 -19.94
C LEU A 203 16.90 11.63 -20.10
N LYS A 204 15.58 11.70 -20.30
CA LYS A 204 14.85 12.99 -20.41
C LYS A 204 14.37 13.54 -19.07
N VAL A 205 14.48 12.78 -17.99
CA VAL A 205 14.05 13.19 -16.64
C VAL A 205 15.25 13.64 -15.78
N LEU A 206 16.47 13.26 -16.18
CA LEU A 206 17.70 13.56 -15.45
C LEU A 206 18.57 14.66 -16.11
N GLU A 207 18.11 15.25 -17.22
CA GLU A 207 18.65 16.46 -17.86
C GLU A 207 17.64 17.61 -17.76
#